data_AF-A0A930BSN7-F1
#
_entry.id   AF-A0A930BSN7-F1
#
_cell.length_a   1.000
_cell.length_b   1.000
_cell.length_c   1.000
_cell.angle_alpha   90.00
_cell.angle_beta   90.00
_cell.angle_gamma   90.00
#
_symmetry.space_group_name_H-M   'P 1'
#
loop_
_entity.id
_entity.type
_entity.pdbx_description
1 polymer ?
#
loop_
_entity_poly.entity_id
_entity_poly.type
_entity_poly.pdbx_seq_one_letter_code
_entity_poly.pdbx_strand_id
1 'polypeptide(L)'
;MNPTFSPSALVALAATANTAAAYIDACDSGAQHVRLDPAYYQSCGMLLYKIFSMLDARLAFPSLLEQSAAARDVAESIQINRRLEVSILGYYPRLSALLQRVAA
;
A
#
# COMPACT_ATOMS: atom_id res chain seq x y z
N MET A 1 5.37 -14.26 12.61
CA MET A 1 4.04 -14.90 12.58
C MET A 1 3.18 -14.11 11.62
N ASN A 2 2.80 -14.67 10.46
CA ASN A 2 1.78 -14.02 9.63
C ASN A 2 0.45 -14.14 10.39
N PRO A 3 -0.21 -13.04 10.76
CA PRO A 3 -1.54 -13.13 11.35
C PRO A 3 -2.46 -13.78 10.32
N THR A 4 -3.02 -14.94 10.65
CA THR A 4 -4.02 -15.59 9.81
C THR A 4 -5.31 -14.82 9.97
N PHE A 5 -5.63 -13.95 9.02
CA PHE A 5 -6.91 -13.24 8.99
C PHE A 5 -8.05 -14.23 8.75
N SER A 6 -9.17 -14.05 9.45
CA SER A 6 -10.38 -14.81 9.14
C SER A 6 -10.88 -14.45 7.73
N PRO A 7 -11.63 -15.34 7.05
CA PRO A 7 -12.23 -15.02 5.76
C PRO A 7 -13.09 -13.76 5.80
N SER A 8 -13.84 -13.54 6.88
CA SER A 8 -14.64 -12.32 7.08
C SER A 8 -13.79 -11.06 7.19
N ALA A 9 -12.62 -11.14 7.85
CA ALA A 9 -11.69 -10.02 7.94
C ALA A 9 -11.06 -9.71 6.56
N LEU A 10 -10.73 -10.73 5.77
CA LEU A 10 -10.23 -10.54 4.41
C LEU A 10 -11.27 -9.87 3.50
N VAL A 11 -12.54 -10.26 3.61
CA VAL A 11 -13.63 -9.61 2.86
C VAL A 11 -13.80 -8.14 3.28
N ALA A 12 -13.78 -7.85 4.58
CA ALA A 12 -13.87 -6.48 5.08
C ALA A 12 -12.69 -5.62 4.62
N LEU A 13 -11.47 -6.17 4.65
CA LEU A 13 -10.27 -5.49 4.16
C LEU A 13 -10.33 -5.26 2.64
N ALA A 14 -10.82 -6.24 1.87
CA ALA A 14 -11.02 -6.09 0.43
C ALA A 14 -12.01 -4.97 0.10
N ALA A 15 -13.16 -4.95 0.79
CA ALA A 15 -14.17 -3.89 0.61
C ALA A 15 -13.59 -2.51 0.95
N THR A 16 -12.86 -2.41 2.06
CA THR A 16 -12.22 -1.17 2.49
C THR A 16 -11.16 -0.70 1.48
N ALA A 17 -10.32 -1.61 1.00
CA ALA A 17 -9.30 -1.32 0.01
C ALA A 17 -9.92 -0.90 -1.33
N ASN A 18 -10.99 -1.57 -1.78
CA ASN A 18 -11.73 -1.19 -2.98
C ASN A 18 -12.27 0.24 -2.87
N THR A 19 -12.89 0.61 -1.75
CA THR A 19 -13.41 1.97 -1.56
C THR A 19 -12.30 3.02 -1.58
N ALA A 20 -11.19 2.76 -0.88
CA ALA A 20 -10.06 3.68 -0.85
C ALA A 20 -9.43 3.85 -2.23
N ALA A 21 -9.20 2.75 -2.94
CA ALA A 21 -8.61 2.75 -4.28
C ALA A 21 -9.52 3.44 -5.30
N ALA A 22 -10.82 3.16 -5.28
CA ALA A 22 -11.79 3.80 -6.17
C ALA A 22 -11.86 5.32 -5.96
N TYR A 23 -11.72 5.80 -4.72
CA TYR A 23 -11.65 7.24 -4.45
C TYR A 23 -10.40 7.87 -5.06
N ILE A 24 -9.23 7.24 -4.90
CA ILE A 24 -7.96 7.74 -5.45
C ILE A 24 -8.02 7.72 -6.98
N ASP A 25 -8.41 6.60 -7.60
CA ASP A 25 -8.53 6.48 -9.05
C ASP A 25 -9.51 7.52 -9.64
N ALA A 26 -10.61 7.81 -8.95
CA ALA A 26 -11.55 8.85 -9.37
C ALA A 26 -10.95 10.26 -9.27
N CYS A 27 -10.16 10.54 -8.23
CA CYS A 27 -9.43 11.80 -8.10
C CYS A 27 -8.36 11.95 -9.19
N ASP A 28 -7.55 10.90 -9.42
CA ASP A 28 -6.43 10.91 -10.35
C ASP A 28 -6.88 10.95 -11.82
N SER A 29 -8.04 10.36 -12.12
CA SER A 29 -8.67 10.45 -13.45
C SER A 29 -9.40 11.78 -13.72
N GLY A 30 -9.46 12.68 -12.73
CA GLY A 30 -10.14 13.97 -12.87
C GLY A 30 -11.66 13.85 -12.98
N ALA A 31 -12.27 12.88 -12.27
CA ALA A 31 -13.70 12.63 -12.35
C ALA A 31 -14.52 13.88 -11.97
N GLN A 32 -15.40 14.33 -12.88
CA GLN A 32 -16.21 15.55 -12.72
C GLN A 32 -17.10 15.57 -11.47
N HIS A 33 -17.42 14.39 -10.92
CA HIS A 33 -18.34 14.23 -9.78
C HIS A 33 -17.63 13.98 -8.45
N VAL A 34 -16.30 13.82 -8.45
CA VAL A 34 -15.54 13.59 -7.22
C VAL A 34 -14.75 14.86 -6.92
N ARG A 35 -15.19 15.58 -5.89
CA ARG A 35 -14.41 16.69 -5.35
C ARG A 35 -13.26 16.11 -4.53
N LEU A 36 -12.03 16.44 -4.94
CA LEU A 36 -10.83 16.06 -4.20
C LEU A 36 -10.85 16.74 -2.82
N ASP A 37 -10.84 15.91 -1.79
CA ASP A 37 -10.52 16.28 -0.41
C ASP A 37 -9.09 15.80 -0.15
N PRO A 38 -8.12 16.71 0.04
CA PRO A 38 -6.73 16.34 0.21
C PRO A 38 -6.46 15.42 1.42
N ALA A 39 -7.16 15.65 2.53
CA ALA A 39 -6.96 14.88 3.75
C ALA A 39 -7.53 13.46 3.60
N TYR A 40 -8.68 13.34 2.95
CA TYR A 40 -9.28 12.05 2.67
C TYR A 40 -8.46 11.26 1.62
N TYR A 41 -8.01 11.91 0.55
CA TYR A 41 -7.12 11.32 -0.46
C TYR A 41 -5.85 10.73 0.17
N GLN A 42 -5.16 11.53 1.00
CA GLN A 42 -3.97 11.07 1.72
C GLN A 42 -4.29 9.90 2.66
N SER A 43 -5.42 9.96 3.36
CA SER A 43 -5.86 8.90 4.27
C SER A 43 -6.15 7.59 3.52
N CYS A 44 -6.76 7.66 2.34
CA CYS A 44 -6.99 6.50 1.47
C CYS A 44 -5.67 5.85 1.04
N GLY A 45 -4.68 6.65 0.62
CA GLY A 45 -3.36 6.13 0.24
C GLY A 45 -2.65 5.45 1.42
N MET A 46 -2.67 6.08 2.59
CA MET A 46 -2.10 5.51 3.82
C MET A 46 -2.82 4.23 4.26
N LEU A 47 -4.14 4.16 4.09
CA LEU A 47 -4.93 2.98 4.41
C LEU A 47 -4.58 1.81 3.49
N LEU A 48 -4.52 2.03 2.17
CA LEU A 48 -4.07 1.02 1.22
C LEU A 48 -2.68 0.50 1.55
N TYR A 49 -1.73 1.42 1.83
CA TYR A 49 -0.38 1.06 2.21
C TYR A 49 -0.34 0.15 3.44
N LYS A 50 -1.12 0.48 4.48
CA LYS A 50 -1.21 -0.35 5.70
C LYS A 50 -1.79 -1.73 5.40
N ILE A 51 -2.88 -1.81 4.65
CA ILE A 51 -3.52 -3.08 4.29
C ILE A 51 -2.52 -3.98 3.54
N PHE A 52 -1.83 -3.44 2.53
CA PHE A 52 -0.89 -4.19 1.70
C PHE A 52 0.46 -4.44 2.39
N SER A 53 0.76 -3.74 3.48
CA SER A 53 1.92 -4.05 4.32
C SER A 53 1.67 -5.27 5.20
N MET A 54 0.43 -5.48 5.63
CA MET A 54 0.02 -6.62 6.48
C MET A 54 -0.20 -7.92 5.69
N LEU A 55 -0.49 -7.84 4.39
CA LEU A 55 -0.91 -8.94 3.53
C LEU A 55 -0.19 -8.85 2.17
N ASP A 56 0.09 -9.98 1.53
CA ASP A 56 0.49 -9.94 0.11
C ASP A 56 -0.73 -9.62 -0.76
N ALA A 57 -0.81 -8.38 -1.26
CA ALA A 57 -1.92 -7.90 -2.06
C ALA A 57 -2.14 -8.71 -3.34
N ARG A 58 -1.08 -9.29 -3.93
CA ARG A 58 -1.20 -10.11 -5.14
C ARG A 58 -1.92 -11.43 -4.89
N LEU A 59 -1.80 -11.94 -3.67
CA LEU A 59 -2.47 -13.17 -3.24
C LEU A 59 -3.86 -12.87 -2.67
N ALA A 60 -3.98 -11.81 -1.87
CA ALA A 60 -5.21 -11.49 -1.14
C ALA A 60 -6.25 -10.74 -1.99
N PHE A 61 -5.81 -9.85 -2.88
CA PHE A 61 -6.69 -8.93 -3.61
C PHE A 61 -6.34 -8.81 -5.12
N PRO A 62 -6.18 -9.93 -5.86
CA PRO A 62 -5.75 -9.88 -7.26
C PRO A 62 -6.69 -9.05 -8.15
N SER A 63 -8.01 -9.17 -7.97
CA SER A 63 -9.01 -8.42 -8.74
C SER A 63 -8.91 -6.91 -8.54
N LEU A 64 -8.57 -6.46 -7.32
CA LEU A 64 -8.36 -5.04 -7.05
C LEU A 64 -7.14 -4.51 -7.81
N LEU A 65 -6.04 -5.27 -7.87
CA LEU A 65 -4.86 -4.89 -8.64
C LEU A 65 -5.13 -4.85 -10.15
N GLU A 66 -6.01 -5.70 -10.66
CA GLU A 66 -6.40 -5.65 -12.07
C GLU A 66 -7.22 -4.39 -12.41
N GLN A 67 -8.02 -3.92 -11.47
CA GLN A 67 -9.02 -2.88 -11.71
C GLN A 67 -8.56 -1.47 -11.33
N SER A 68 -7.60 -1.34 -10.41
CA SER A 68 -7.17 -0.05 -9.86
C SER A 68 -5.72 0.27 -10.22
N ALA A 69 -5.46 1.50 -10.69
CA ALA A 69 -4.10 2.00 -10.87
C ALA A 69 -3.47 2.32 -9.52
N ALA A 70 -4.20 3.04 -8.66
CA ALA A 70 -3.76 3.38 -7.31
C ALA A 70 -3.34 2.14 -6.49
N ALA A 71 -4.11 1.05 -6.57
CA ALA A 71 -3.76 -0.18 -5.85
C ALA A 71 -2.46 -0.80 -6.38
N ARG A 72 -2.22 -0.78 -7.69
CA ARG A 72 -0.97 -1.30 -8.28
C ARG A 72 0.23 -0.48 -7.83
N ASP A 73 0.13 0.83 -7.86
CA ASP A 73 1.22 1.74 -7.50
C ASP A 73 1.62 1.58 -6.02
N VAL A 74 0.63 1.41 -5.13
CA VAL A 74 0.89 1.13 -3.71
C VAL A 74 1.52 -0.24 -3.50
N ALA A 75 1.02 -1.29 -4.18
CA ALA A 75 1.59 -2.62 -4.09
C ALA A 75 3.04 -2.67 -4.60
N GLU A 76 3.34 -1.95 -5.69
CA GLU A 76 4.69 -1.82 -6.22
C GLU A 76 5.60 -1.05 -5.26
N SER A 77 5.12 0.06 -4.69
CA SER A 77 5.88 0.85 -3.71
C SER A 77 6.31 0.03 -2.50
N ILE A 78 5.43 -0.84 -1.99
CA ILE A 78 5.76 -1.78 -0.90
C ILE A 78 6.81 -2.80 -1.34
N GLN A 79 6.69 -3.34 -2.56
CA GLN A 79 7.68 -4.28 -3.09
C GLN A 79 9.06 -3.63 -3.26
N ILE A 80 9.10 -2.40 -3.75
CA ILE A 80 10.33 -1.60 -3.86
C ILE A 80 10.93 -1.40 -2.47
N ASN A 81 10.13 -0.96 -1.49
CA ASN A 81 10.63 -0.73 -0.13
C ASN A 81 11.21 -2.01 0.50
N ARG A 82 10.52 -3.15 0.37
CA ARG A 82 11.05 -4.45 0.84
C ARG A 82 12.38 -4.82 0.17
N ARG A 83 12.53 -4.56 -1.14
CA ARG A 83 13.81 -4.80 -1.85
C ARG A 83 14.92 -3.87 -1.36
N LEU A 84 14.60 -2.61 -1.08
CA LEU A 84 15.56 -1.65 -0.52
C LEU A 84 16.00 -2.07 0.89
N GLU A 85 15.08 -2.49 1.75
CA GLU A 85 15.40 -3.01 3.09
C GLU A 85 16.35 -4.21 3.02
N VAL A 86 16.05 -5.19 2.16
CA VAL A 86 16.93 -6.34 1.93
C VAL A 86 18.30 -5.91 1.40
N SER A 87 18.34 -4.97 0.45
CA SER A 87 19.59 -4.48 -0.15
C SER A 87 20.49 -3.78 0.87
N ILE A 88 19.90 -2.91 1.70
CA ILE A 88 20.60 -2.16 2.74
C ILE A 88 21.17 -3.10 3.80
N LEU A 89 20.41 -4.11 4.21
CA LEU A 89 20.84 -5.08 5.23
C LEU A 89 21.85 -6.10 4.68
N GLY A 90 21.69 -6.53 3.44
CA GLY A 90 22.51 -7.59 2.83
C GLY A 90 23.81 -7.09 2.20
N TYR A 91 23.79 -5.98 1.48
CA TYR A 91 24.92 -5.52 0.68
C TYR A 91 25.61 -4.27 1.23
N TYR A 92 24.90 -3.44 2.01
CA TYR A 92 25.43 -2.17 2.51
C TYR A 92 25.29 -1.97 4.03
N PRO A 93 25.78 -2.91 4.86
CA PRO A 93 25.57 -2.87 6.32
C PRO A 93 26.17 -1.60 6.97
N ARG A 94 27.27 -1.07 6.43
CA ARG A 94 27.86 0.20 6.91
C ARG A 94 27.01 1.42 6.58
N LEU A 95 26.35 1.44 5.42
CA LEU A 95 25.41 2.51 5.04
C LEU A 95 24.16 2.45 5.92
N SER A 96 23.64 1.25 6.18
CA SER A 96 22.53 1.02 7.12
C SER A 96 22.81 1.63 8.49
N ALA A 97 23.97 1.30 9.08
CA ALA A 97 24.37 1.81 10.39
C ALA A 97 24.60 3.34 10.42
N LEU A 98 24.83 3.97 9.27
CA LEU A 98 25.01 5.41 9.14
C LEU A 98 23.66 6.11 9.00
N LEU A 99 22.77 5.60 8.14
CA LEU A 99 21.40 6.11 7.99
C LEU A 99 20.60 6.00 9.29
N GLN A 100 20.72 4.90 10.03
CA GLN A 100 20.09 4.72 11.34
C GLN A 100 20.59 5.75 12.37
N ARG A 101 21.88 6.11 12.32
CA ARG A 101 22.45 7.13 13.20
C ARG A 101 21.97 8.54 12.88
N VAL A 102 21.63 8.82 11.62
CA VAL A 102 21.17 10.14 11.17
C VAL A 102 19.65 10.31 11.39
N ALA A 103 18.90 9.21 11.40
CA ALA A 103 17.45 9.22 11.62
C ALA A 103 17.01 9.21 13.10
N ALA A 104 17.95 9.00 14.04
CA ALA A 104 17.73 9.01 15.49
C ALA A 104 18.03 10.39 16.09
#